data_AF-A0A6I6D5I4-F1
#
_entry.id   AF-A0A6I6D5I4-F1
#
_cell.length_a   1.000
_cell.length_b   1.000
_cell.length_c   1.000
_cell.angle_alpha   90.00
_cell.angle_beta   90.00
_cell.angle_gamma   90.00
#
_symmetry.space_group_name_H-M   'P 1'
#
loop_
_entity.id
_entity.type
_entity.pdbx_description
1 polymer ?
#
loop_
_entity_poly.entity_id
_entity_poly.type
_entity_poly.pdbx_seq_one_letter_code
_entity_poly.pdbx_strand_id
1 'polypeptide(L)'
;MEKINKNLETLINIAQEYSLSNTIIESLISLQNQFGNKQLNIAVVGQMKRGKSTLINALLGDNILPSGVVPVTSIITAIEYGNNNFGLVEFKDGQEKKINLKELGSYVSEEENPDNKKEVKLVTIYNPNPLLNKGIKLYDTPGVGSVYKHNTETARDFLESIDVVLFLFSSDTPLNETEINFLNEIQNNETATVFILNKLDMVNKEELSLLINFSAKVLKDKLNRENITIIPVSARDGLEAKIQGNEIEYQKSGMQKLLDFLNQELNNRKDEILINSIETRMRIIAKNQYNLLTLRKETLITPIDKLNSNIKDFELFLENVDVTKREAKNLLQAEVRHILNQYDDNVKQFQDKTIPIINTQLDEIYNNYHKQGSKKLTDELNIALEESVLNQVKPFREKNADWIEKTFNEAGERFLLRLKALVEDIYKKASEMFGLKWDGQIDVPIMNTSGNVDYKVGRSPLFIETAPSAFAGKLPSFIINPLIRKEFIDRISIDVDRNCGVLRHHFLECLKKSSKELNLLMDNMVEEAKNEINNQLEIALKQKQSNENVITQQIEQINKDINTLEEALKKESKIIKQL
;
A
#
# COMPACT_ATOMS: atom_id res chain seq x y z
N MET A 1 -7.78 -28.25 -16.29
CA MET A 1 -7.53 -27.28 -17.37
C MET A 1 -8.79 -26.99 -18.19
N GLU A 2 -9.32 -27.95 -18.97
CA GLU A 2 -10.53 -27.71 -19.80
C GLU A 2 -11.76 -27.24 -19.02
N LYS A 3 -12.03 -27.83 -17.84
CA LYS A 3 -13.12 -27.41 -16.95
C LYS A 3 -13.02 -25.93 -16.53
N ILE A 4 -11.82 -25.44 -16.24
CA ILE A 4 -11.59 -24.05 -15.80
C ILE A 4 -11.81 -23.09 -16.96
N ASN A 5 -11.26 -23.37 -18.15
CA ASN A 5 -11.50 -22.57 -19.34
C ASN A 5 -12.99 -22.48 -19.68
N LYS A 6 -13.69 -23.61 -19.67
CA LYS A 6 -15.13 -23.65 -19.90
C LYS A 6 -15.89 -22.81 -18.87
N ASN A 7 -15.52 -22.89 -17.60
CA ASN A 7 -16.14 -22.09 -16.55
C ASN A 7 -15.87 -20.59 -16.75
N LEU A 8 -14.65 -20.18 -17.11
CA LEU A 8 -14.32 -18.78 -17.41
C LEU A 8 -15.14 -18.25 -18.60
N GLU A 9 -15.21 -19.00 -19.70
CA GLU A 9 -16.04 -18.66 -20.86
C GLU A 9 -17.51 -18.49 -20.47
N THR A 10 -18.02 -19.38 -19.61
CA THR A 10 -19.40 -19.31 -19.10
C THR A 10 -19.63 -18.04 -18.29
N LEU A 11 -18.72 -17.69 -17.37
CA LEU A 11 -18.82 -16.46 -16.57
C LEU A 11 -18.73 -15.19 -17.44
N ILE A 12 -17.90 -15.19 -18.47
CA ILE A 12 -17.79 -14.07 -19.43
C ILE A 12 -19.11 -13.90 -20.19
N ASN A 13 -19.67 -15.00 -20.71
CA ASN A 13 -20.92 -14.97 -21.46
C ASN A 13 -22.09 -14.47 -20.59
N ILE A 14 -22.21 -14.96 -19.35
CA ILE A 14 -23.22 -14.48 -18.39
C ILE A 14 -23.02 -12.97 -18.12
N ALA A 15 -21.80 -12.51 -17.87
CA ALA A 15 -21.53 -11.09 -17.63
C ALA A 15 -22.00 -10.21 -18.80
N GLN A 16 -21.70 -10.63 -20.03
CA GLN A 16 -22.05 -9.92 -21.25
C GLN A 16 -23.57 -9.93 -21.48
N GLU A 17 -24.22 -11.10 -21.37
CA GLU A 17 -25.66 -11.27 -21.57
C GLU A 17 -26.49 -10.37 -20.65
N TYR A 18 -26.06 -10.25 -19.40
CA TYR A 18 -26.76 -9.43 -18.41
C TYR A 18 -26.29 -7.98 -18.34
N SER A 19 -25.32 -7.59 -19.18
CA SER A 19 -24.73 -6.23 -19.19
C SER A 19 -24.22 -5.82 -17.80
N LEU A 20 -23.49 -6.73 -17.14
CA LEU A 20 -22.80 -6.44 -15.89
C LEU A 20 -21.65 -5.45 -16.12
N SER A 21 -21.07 -4.91 -15.05
CA SER A 21 -19.98 -3.92 -15.13
C SER A 21 -18.84 -4.37 -16.04
N ASN A 22 -18.30 -3.45 -16.84
CA ASN A 22 -17.10 -3.69 -17.66
C ASN A 22 -15.91 -4.16 -16.82
N THR A 23 -15.79 -3.72 -15.56
CA THR A 23 -14.72 -4.14 -14.65
C THR A 23 -14.75 -5.66 -14.39
N ILE A 24 -15.95 -6.25 -14.27
CA ILE A 24 -16.13 -7.70 -14.08
C ILE A 24 -15.68 -8.45 -15.34
N ILE A 25 -16.07 -7.96 -16.52
CA ILE A 25 -15.73 -8.58 -17.80
C ILE A 25 -14.22 -8.54 -18.03
N GLU A 26 -13.59 -7.38 -17.82
CA GLU A 26 -12.14 -7.20 -17.95
C GLU A 26 -11.37 -8.11 -16.97
N SER A 27 -11.85 -8.25 -15.74
CA SER A 27 -11.26 -9.15 -14.74
C SER A 27 -11.31 -10.61 -15.18
N LEU A 28 -12.44 -11.08 -15.73
CA LEU A 28 -12.58 -12.44 -16.22
C LEU A 28 -11.69 -12.72 -17.45
N ILE A 29 -11.60 -11.76 -18.38
CA ILE A 29 -10.71 -11.86 -19.54
C ILE A 29 -9.25 -11.92 -19.10
N SER A 30 -8.86 -11.10 -18.12
CA SER A 30 -7.52 -11.12 -17.52
C SER A 30 -7.19 -12.49 -16.92
N LEU A 31 -8.11 -13.07 -16.13
CA LEU A 31 -7.96 -14.43 -15.57
C LEU A 31 -7.82 -15.50 -16.67
N GLN A 32 -8.62 -15.40 -17.74
CA GLN A 32 -8.54 -16.32 -18.88
C GLN A 32 -7.19 -16.25 -19.59
N ASN A 33 -6.68 -15.03 -19.83
CA ASN A 33 -5.37 -14.83 -20.43
C ASN A 33 -4.25 -15.36 -19.51
N GLN A 34 -4.30 -15.06 -18.21
CA GLN A 34 -3.33 -15.56 -17.23
C GLN A 34 -3.28 -17.09 -17.23
N PHE A 35 -4.45 -17.74 -17.21
CA PHE A 35 -4.55 -19.19 -17.19
C PHE A 35 -4.10 -19.83 -18.49
N GLY A 36 -4.47 -19.26 -19.65
CA GLY A 36 -4.05 -19.73 -20.97
C GLY A 36 -2.54 -19.66 -21.17
N ASN A 37 -1.91 -18.59 -20.68
CA ASN A 37 -0.45 -18.41 -20.73
C ASN A 37 0.30 -19.18 -19.64
N LYS A 38 -0.42 -19.89 -18.75
CA LYS A 38 0.13 -20.52 -17.54
C LYS A 38 1.02 -19.54 -16.75
N GLN A 39 0.62 -18.28 -16.67
CA GLN A 39 1.43 -17.24 -16.04
C GLN A 39 1.22 -17.28 -14.53
N LEU A 40 2.32 -17.40 -13.79
CA LEU A 40 2.34 -17.35 -12.33
C LEU A 40 2.92 -16.00 -11.88
N ASN A 41 2.10 -15.24 -11.17
CA ASN A 41 2.41 -13.93 -10.64
C ASN A 41 2.99 -14.05 -9.23
N ILE A 42 4.24 -13.63 -9.07
CA ILE A 42 4.98 -13.74 -7.81
C ILE A 42 5.38 -12.34 -7.35
N ALA A 43 4.91 -11.91 -6.18
CA ALA A 43 5.27 -10.62 -5.60
C ALA A 43 6.32 -10.76 -4.50
N VAL A 44 7.35 -9.91 -4.51
CA VAL A 44 8.26 -9.77 -3.37
C VAL A 44 7.74 -8.66 -2.48
N VAL A 45 7.36 -8.99 -1.25
CA VAL A 45 6.70 -8.05 -0.35
C VAL A 45 7.38 -8.04 1.01
N GLY A 46 7.39 -6.88 1.66
CA GLY A 46 8.07 -6.64 2.93
C GLY A 46 8.24 -5.14 3.16
N GLN A 47 8.53 -4.70 4.39
CA GLN A 47 8.71 -3.28 4.64
C GLN A 47 9.81 -2.61 3.79
N MET A 48 9.84 -1.28 3.85
CA MET A 48 10.91 -0.49 3.21
C MET A 48 12.27 -0.92 3.77
N LYS A 49 13.31 -0.88 2.92
CA LYS A 49 14.70 -1.23 3.28
C LYS A 49 14.94 -2.68 3.76
N ARG A 50 13.99 -3.59 3.50
CA ARG A 50 14.18 -5.05 3.65
C ARG A 50 15.04 -5.69 2.56
N GLY A 51 15.34 -4.96 1.48
CA GLY A 51 16.17 -5.45 0.36
C GLY A 51 15.39 -6.21 -0.72
N LYS A 52 14.14 -5.84 -1.01
CA LYS A 52 13.26 -6.49 -2.01
C LYS A 52 13.84 -6.45 -3.43
N SER A 53 14.15 -5.25 -3.93
CA SER A 53 14.76 -5.06 -5.25
C SER A 53 16.12 -5.77 -5.34
N THR A 54 16.92 -5.74 -4.26
CA THR A 54 18.20 -6.48 -4.18
C THR A 54 17.99 -7.99 -4.26
N LEU A 55 16.95 -8.54 -3.61
CA LEU A 55 16.60 -9.96 -3.69
C LEU A 55 16.24 -10.35 -5.11
N ILE A 56 15.42 -9.55 -5.80
CA ILE A 56 15.04 -9.80 -7.19
C ILE A 56 16.26 -9.76 -8.09
N ASN A 57 17.10 -8.73 -7.96
CA ASN A 57 18.37 -8.64 -8.70
C ASN A 57 19.25 -9.87 -8.44
N ALA A 58 19.34 -10.35 -7.20
CA ALA A 58 20.10 -11.55 -6.85
C ALA A 58 19.52 -12.83 -7.48
N LEU A 59 18.20 -12.97 -7.55
CA LEU A 59 17.52 -14.08 -8.22
C LEU A 59 17.75 -14.07 -9.73
N LEU A 60 17.74 -12.89 -10.34
CA LEU A 60 17.96 -12.70 -11.77
C LEU A 60 19.45 -12.70 -12.15
N GLY A 61 20.34 -12.46 -11.18
CA GLY A 61 21.78 -12.34 -11.38
C GLY A 61 22.20 -11.08 -12.15
N ASP A 62 21.38 -10.02 -12.11
CA ASP A 62 21.62 -8.77 -12.83
C ASP A 62 21.06 -7.57 -12.05
N ASN A 63 21.69 -6.40 -12.22
CA ASN A 63 21.29 -5.14 -11.59
C ASN A 63 20.23 -4.41 -12.43
N ILE A 64 19.03 -4.99 -12.46
CA ILE A 64 17.91 -4.51 -13.28
C ILE A 64 17.13 -3.42 -12.53
N LEU A 65 16.77 -3.68 -11.28
CA LEU A 65 16.03 -2.77 -10.44
C LEU A 65 16.98 -1.82 -9.69
N PRO A 66 16.63 -0.54 -9.53
CA PRO A 66 17.42 0.37 -8.72
C PRO A 66 17.43 -0.10 -7.25
N SER A 67 18.60 -0.17 -6.63
CA SER A 67 18.77 -0.59 -5.23
C SER A 67 19.70 0.36 -4.48
N GLY A 68 19.29 0.89 -3.32
CA GLY A 68 20.06 1.88 -2.53
C GLY A 68 19.55 2.07 -1.10
N VAL A 69 20.22 2.95 -0.34
CA VAL A 69 19.97 3.22 1.11
C VAL A 69 18.76 4.15 1.34
N VAL A 70 18.34 4.87 0.29
CA VAL A 70 17.17 5.76 0.20
C VAL A 70 15.97 4.96 -0.33
N PRO A 71 14.71 5.29 -0.02
CA PRO A 71 13.53 4.62 -0.59
C PRO A 71 13.58 4.56 -2.13
N VAL A 72 13.57 3.35 -2.70
CA VAL A 72 13.89 3.15 -4.14
C VAL A 72 12.69 2.84 -5.02
N THR A 73 11.52 2.51 -4.46
CA THR A 73 10.36 2.00 -5.24
C THR A 73 9.05 2.61 -4.76
N SER A 74 8.52 3.58 -5.52
CA SER A 74 7.18 4.16 -5.33
C SER A 74 6.12 3.49 -6.22
N ILE A 75 6.57 2.85 -7.31
CA ILE A 75 5.72 2.24 -8.34
C ILE A 75 5.92 0.73 -8.36
N ILE A 76 4.83 -0.03 -8.48
CA ILE A 76 4.88 -1.47 -8.73
C ILE A 76 5.62 -1.71 -10.04
N THR A 77 6.66 -2.54 -9.99
CA THR A 77 7.46 -2.87 -11.17
C THR A 77 7.37 -4.36 -11.43
N ALA A 78 6.76 -4.72 -12.56
CA ALA A 78 6.68 -6.10 -13.03
C ALA A 78 7.92 -6.44 -13.86
N ILE A 79 8.33 -7.70 -13.80
CA ILE A 79 9.44 -8.26 -14.59
C ILE A 79 8.94 -9.57 -15.18
N GLU A 80 8.93 -9.65 -16.50
CA GLU A 80 8.48 -10.82 -17.25
C GLU A 80 9.45 -11.19 -18.36
N TYR A 81 9.26 -12.37 -18.92
CA TYR A 81 10.14 -12.86 -19.97
C TYR A 81 9.99 -12.03 -21.24
N GLY A 82 11.12 -11.61 -21.81
CA GLY A 82 11.16 -11.06 -23.15
C GLY A 82 12.51 -11.26 -23.80
N ASN A 83 12.51 -11.37 -25.13
CA ASN A 83 13.73 -11.66 -25.90
C ASN A 83 14.79 -10.54 -25.80
N ASN A 84 14.38 -9.33 -25.40
CA ASN A 84 15.25 -8.15 -25.31
C ASN A 84 15.03 -7.44 -23.98
N ASN A 85 16.09 -6.83 -23.46
CA ASN A 85 16.04 -5.99 -22.26
C ASN A 85 15.47 -4.60 -22.56
N PHE A 86 14.25 -4.32 -22.09
CA PHE A 86 13.65 -2.98 -22.15
C PHE A 86 12.56 -2.82 -21.07
N GLY A 87 12.22 -1.57 -20.76
CA GLY A 87 11.06 -1.25 -19.91
C GLY A 87 9.89 -0.73 -20.74
N LEU A 88 8.67 -0.97 -20.27
CA LEU A 88 7.42 -0.39 -20.77
C LEU A 88 6.74 0.31 -19.60
N VAL A 89 6.55 1.62 -19.72
CA VAL A 89 5.87 2.46 -18.72
C VAL A 89 4.43 2.66 -19.17
N GLU A 90 3.48 2.23 -18.36
CA GLU A 90 2.05 2.51 -18.52
C GLU A 90 1.69 3.68 -17.60
N PHE A 91 1.09 4.73 -18.15
CA PHE A 91 0.61 5.90 -17.42
C PHE A 91 -0.87 5.75 -17.05
N LYS A 92 -1.34 6.49 -16.03
CA LYS A 92 -2.74 6.43 -15.58
C LYS A 92 -3.77 6.87 -16.63
N ASP A 93 -3.34 7.64 -17.62
CA ASP A 93 -4.18 8.04 -18.76
C ASP A 93 -4.24 6.99 -19.89
N GLY A 94 -3.60 5.84 -19.70
CA GLY A 94 -3.54 4.73 -20.66
C GLY A 94 -2.44 4.85 -21.70
N GLN A 95 -1.61 5.90 -21.68
CA GLN A 95 -0.46 5.99 -22.57
C GLN A 95 0.62 4.97 -22.19
N GLU A 96 1.31 4.43 -23.20
CA GLU A 96 2.44 3.53 -23.01
C GLU A 96 3.72 4.11 -23.61
N LYS A 97 4.83 3.98 -22.89
CA LYS A 97 6.15 4.41 -23.36
C LYS A 97 7.20 3.32 -23.15
N LYS A 98 7.81 2.88 -24.26
CA LYS A 98 9.00 2.03 -24.22
C LYS A 98 10.23 2.85 -23.80
N ILE A 99 10.99 2.34 -22.83
CA ILE A 99 12.18 2.99 -22.26
C ILE A 99 13.38 2.04 -22.23
N ASN A 100 14.59 2.60 -22.20
CA ASN A 100 15.78 1.84 -21.83
C ASN A 100 15.78 1.58 -20.31
N LEU A 101 16.34 0.45 -19.86
CA LEU A 101 16.44 0.15 -18.42
C LEU A 101 17.27 1.19 -17.64
N LYS A 102 18.19 1.90 -18.30
CA LYS A 102 18.91 3.03 -17.68
C LYS A 102 18.01 4.20 -17.29
N GLU A 103 16.85 4.33 -17.93
CA GLU A 103 15.86 5.38 -17.63
C GLU A 103 14.87 4.95 -16.52
N LEU A 104 14.92 3.69 -16.08
CA LEU A 104 13.97 3.11 -15.13
C LEU A 104 13.90 3.90 -13.83
N GLY A 105 15.05 4.30 -13.28
CA GLY A 105 15.16 5.10 -12.05
C GLY A 105 14.28 6.35 -12.09
N SER A 106 14.17 6.97 -13.27
CA SER A 106 13.39 8.20 -13.46
C SER A 106 11.88 8.02 -13.30
N TYR A 107 11.39 6.78 -13.37
CA TYR A 107 9.96 6.48 -13.28
C TYR A 107 9.59 5.82 -11.96
N VAL A 108 10.45 4.93 -11.44
CA VAL A 108 10.09 4.07 -10.29
C VAL A 108 10.70 4.52 -8.96
N SER A 109 11.73 5.38 -8.98
CA SER A 109 12.39 5.84 -7.75
C SER A 109 11.70 7.05 -7.12
N GLU A 110 11.69 7.11 -5.79
CA GLU A 110 11.21 8.28 -5.05
C GLU A 110 12.12 9.51 -5.25
N GLU A 111 13.41 9.30 -5.54
CA GLU A 111 14.37 10.39 -5.77
C GLU A 111 14.05 11.15 -7.06
N GLU A 112 13.78 10.42 -8.15
CA GLU A 112 13.57 11.02 -9.47
C GLU A 112 12.08 11.19 -9.83
N ASN A 113 11.18 10.45 -9.18
CA ASN A 113 9.72 10.56 -9.34
C ASN A 113 9.00 10.57 -7.98
N PRO A 114 9.23 11.60 -7.14
CA PRO A 114 8.61 11.71 -5.83
C PRO A 114 7.09 11.83 -5.95
N ASP A 115 6.36 11.14 -5.06
CA ASP A 115 4.88 11.13 -5.02
C ASP A 115 4.22 10.65 -6.34
N ASN A 116 4.96 9.96 -7.22
CA ASN A 116 4.49 9.58 -8.55
C ASN A 116 3.96 10.77 -9.39
N LYS A 117 4.66 11.91 -9.40
CA LYS A 117 4.31 13.09 -10.21
C LYS A 117 4.19 12.82 -11.71
N LYS A 118 4.84 11.76 -12.20
CA LYS A 118 4.73 11.31 -13.59
C LYS A 118 3.46 10.50 -13.86
N GLU A 119 2.60 10.29 -12.86
CA GLU A 119 1.34 9.55 -12.97
C GLU A 119 1.52 8.17 -13.62
N VAL A 120 2.58 7.47 -13.24
CA VAL A 120 2.86 6.11 -13.70
C VAL A 120 1.90 5.14 -13.02
N LYS A 121 1.26 4.29 -13.80
CA LYS A 121 0.38 3.22 -13.31
C LYS A 121 1.19 1.95 -13.03
N LEU A 122 1.98 1.51 -14.00
CA LEU A 122 2.77 0.27 -13.93
C LEU A 122 4.04 0.42 -14.76
N VAL A 123 5.13 -0.22 -14.33
CA VAL A 123 6.29 -0.44 -15.19
C VAL A 123 6.49 -1.93 -15.39
N THR A 124 6.60 -2.37 -16.64
CA THR A 124 6.91 -3.76 -17.00
C THR A 124 8.29 -3.84 -17.62
N ILE A 125 9.17 -4.66 -17.05
CA ILE A 125 10.51 -4.94 -17.54
C ILE A 125 10.49 -6.27 -18.26
N TYR A 126 10.92 -6.26 -19.51
CA TYR A 126 11.15 -7.47 -20.29
C TYR A 126 12.61 -7.88 -20.16
N ASN A 127 12.85 -9.13 -19.74
CA ASN A 127 14.20 -9.64 -19.54
C ASN A 127 14.33 -11.10 -20.02
N PRO A 128 15.44 -11.50 -20.69
CA PRO A 128 15.59 -12.84 -21.24
C PRO A 128 16.02 -13.90 -20.21
N ASN A 129 15.86 -13.64 -18.90
CA ASN A 129 16.26 -14.57 -17.86
C ASN A 129 15.50 -15.92 -17.94
N PRO A 130 16.20 -17.07 -17.87
CA PRO A 130 15.57 -18.39 -17.92
C PRO A 130 14.53 -18.65 -16.82
N LEU A 131 14.64 -18.02 -15.65
CA LEU A 131 13.65 -18.10 -14.57
C LEU A 131 12.29 -17.60 -15.06
N LEU A 132 12.27 -16.50 -15.81
CA LEU A 132 11.04 -15.85 -16.30
C LEU A 132 10.40 -16.64 -17.45
N ASN A 133 11.21 -17.28 -18.30
CA ASN A 133 10.72 -18.10 -19.43
C ASN A 133 9.82 -19.27 -18.99
N LYS A 134 9.84 -19.62 -17.70
CA LYS A 134 8.94 -20.61 -17.12
C LYS A 134 7.53 -20.07 -16.88
N GLY A 135 7.11 -18.99 -17.54
CA GLY A 135 5.82 -18.33 -17.32
C GLY A 135 5.71 -17.73 -15.91
N ILE A 136 6.79 -17.08 -15.46
CA ILE A 136 6.85 -16.40 -14.17
C ILE A 136 6.89 -14.90 -14.43
N LYS A 137 6.04 -14.17 -13.72
CA LYS A 137 6.05 -12.72 -13.66
C LYS A 137 6.39 -12.30 -12.23
N LEU A 138 7.56 -11.70 -12.05
CA LEU A 138 8.01 -11.20 -10.76
C LEU A 138 7.54 -9.76 -10.58
N TYR A 139 7.14 -9.41 -9.38
CA TYR A 139 6.75 -8.05 -9.04
C TYR A 139 7.59 -7.54 -7.89
N ASP A 140 8.28 -6.43 -8.12
CA ASP A 140 8.85 -5.61 -7.07
C ASP A 140 7.77 -4.64 -6.59
N THR A 141 7.46 -4.72 -5.31
CA THR A 141 6.42 -3.88 -4.72
C THR A 141 7.08 -2.76 -3.92
N PRO A 142 6.42 -1.60 -3.79
CA PRO A 142 6.71 -0.68 -2.69
C PRO A 142 6.73 -1.46 -1.35
N GLY A 143 7.36 -0.89 -0.32
CA GLY A 143 7.26 -1.48 1.03
C GLY A 143 5.81 -1.70 1.45
N VAL A 144 5.52 -2.69 2.31
CA VAL A 144 4.15 -2.98 2.79
C VAL A 144 3.43 -1.68 3.19
N GLY A 145 4.06 -0.84 4.03
CA GLY A 145 3.49 0.46 4.40
C GLY A 145 3.32 1.48 3.27
N SER A 146 4.01 1.37 2.13
CA SER A 146 3.87 2.25 0.96
C SER A 146 2.94 1.69 -0.14
N VAL A 147 2.81 0.36 -0.28
CA VAL A 147 1.72 -0.25 -1.08
C VAL A 147 0.38 0.24 -0.54
N TYR A 148 0.29 0.38 0.78
CA TYR A 148 -0.85 0.95 1.48
C TYR A 148 -0.92 2.50 1.50
N LYS A 149 0.16 3.24 1.21
CA LYS A 149 0.11 4.72 1.08
C LYS A 149 -0.40 5.16 -0.27
N HIS A 150 -0.11 4.40 -1.32
CA HIS A 150 -0.45 4.80 -2.67
C HIS A 150 -1.91 4.53 -3.05
N ASN A 151 -2.73 3.91 -2.18
CA ASN A 151 -4.21 3.82 -2.15
C ASN A 151 -4.93 4.06 -3.49
N THR A 152 -4.37 3.51 -4.55
CA THR A 152 -4.88 3.57 -5.91
C THR A 152 -5.51 2.23 -6.14
N GLU A 153 -6.63 2.22 -6.85
CA GLU A 153 -7.26 1.01 -7.40
C GLU A 153 -6.20 0.04 -7.94
N THR A 154 -5.19 0.58 -8.62
CA THR A 154 -4.01 -0.13 -9.16
C THR A 154 -3.23 -0.98 -8.14
N ALA A 155 -3.06 -0.54 -6.89
CA ALA A 155 -2.33 -1.31 -5.87
C ALA A 155 -3.15 -2.48 -5.33
N ARG A 156 -4.50 -2.35 -5.35
CA ARG A 156 -5.44 -3.41 -4.96
C ARG A 156 -5.57 -4.45 -6.06
N ASP A 157 -5.87 -4.02 -7.28
CA ASP A 157 -5.94 -4.89 -8.46
C ASP A 157 -4.66 -5.72 -8.59
N PHE A 158 -3.53 -5.11 -8.24
CA PHE A 158 -2.25 -5.78 -8.17
C PHE A 158 -2.22 -6.92 -7.14
N LEU A 159 -2.55 -6.67 -5.87
CA LEU A 159 -2.51 -7.71 -4.83
C LEU A 159 -3.49 -8.85 -5.13
N GLU A 160 -4.65 -8.54 -5.69
CA GLU A 160 -5.64 -9.53 -6.16
C GLU A 160 -5.11 -10.36 -7.33
N SER A 161 -4.13 -9.87 -8.09
CA SER A 161 -3.53 -10.60 -9.20
C SER A 161 -2.42 -11.59 -8.79
N ILE A 162 -1.98 -11.59 -7.53
CA ILE A 162 -0.80 -12.36 -7.07
C ILE A 162 -1.15 -13.79 -6.68
N ASP A 163 -0.38 -14.74 -7.21
CA ASP A 163 -0.51 -16.17 -6.90
C ASP A 163 0.43 -16.62 -5.78
N VAL A 164 1.62 -16.01 -5.69
CA VAL A 164 2.65 -16.33 -4.70
C VAL A 164 3.26 -15.06 -4.11
N VAL A 165 3.40 -15.02 -2.79
CA VAL A 165 4.09 -13.95 -2.08
C VAL A 165 5.44 -14.46 -1.56
N LEU A 166 6.51 -13.76 -1.89
CA LEU A 166 7.82 -13.89 -1.26
C LEU A 166 7.91 -12.83 -0.15
N PHE A 167 7.57 -13.22 1.07
CA PHE A 167 7.50 -12.32 2.21
C PHE A 167 8.87 -12.15 2.85
N LEU A 168 9.44 -10.95 2.69
CA LEU A 168 10.78 -10.56 3.07
C LEU A 168 10.78 -9.74 4.36
N PHE A 169 11.34 -10.29 5.42
CA PHE A 169 11.69 -9.57 6.65
C PHE A 169 13.21 -9.65 6.87
N SER A 170 13.76 -8.87 7.79
CA SER A 170 15.21 -8.82 7.99
C SER A 170 15.61 -9.05 9.44
N SER A 171 16.86 -9.44 9.65
CA SER A 171 17.38 -9.81 10.96
C SER A 171 17.54 -8.67 11.96
N ASP A 172 17.65 -7.44 11.46
CA ASP A 172 17.88 -6.23 12.25
C ASP A 172 16.62 -5.66 12.90
N THR A 173 15.42 -6.03 12.45
CA THR A 173 14.19 -5.65 13.16
C THR A 173 13.18 -6.79 13.19
N PRO A 174 12.47 -7.00 14.31
CA PRO A 174 11.41 -8.00 14.38
C PRO A 174 10.23 -7.67 13.44
N LEU A 175 9.39 -8.69 13.19
CA LEU A 175 8.10 -8.52 12.54
C LEU A 175 7.23 -7.54 13.34
N ASN A 176 6.69 -6.53 12.66
CA ASN A 176 5.77 -5.57 13.27
C ASN A 176 4.30 -5.83 12.93
N GLU A 177 3.41 -5.10 13.59
CA GLU A 177 1.95 -5.28 13.41
C GLU A 177 1.50 -5.04 11.97
N THR A 178 2.09 -4.07 11.25
CA THR A 178 1.77 -3.81 9.83
C THR A 178 2.09 -5.02 8.95
N GLU A 179 3.25 -5.65 9.17
CA GLU A 179 3.67 -6.86 8.47
C GLU A 179 2.75 -8.05 8.79
N ILE A 180 2.31 -8.20 10.04
CA ILE A 180 1.38 -9.25 10.46
C ILE A 180 -0.03 -9.04 9.88
N ASN A 181 -0.54 -7.81 9.87
CA ASN A 181 -1.85 -7.49 9.31
C ASN A 181 -1.89 -7.79 7.80
N PHE A 182 -0.83 -7.42 7.06
CA PHE A 182 -0.69 -7.74 5.64
C PHE A 182 -0.67 -9.25 5.39
N LEU A 183 0.04 -10.02 6.23
CA LEU A 183 0.08 -11.47 6.11
C LEU A 183 -1.28 -12.13 6.36
N ASN A 184 -2.07 -11.63 7.31
CA ASN A 184 -3.44 -12.09 7.54
C ASN A 184 -4.36 -11.83 6.32
N GLU A 185 -4.18 -10.69 5.66
CA GLU A 185 -4.93 -10.30 4.46
C GLU A 185 -4.66 -11.26 3.30
N ILE A 186 -3.38 -11.50 3.00
CA ILE A 186 -2.96 -12.47 1.97
C ILE A 186 -3.46 -13.88 2.29
N GLN A 187 -3.42 -14.26 3.57
CA GLN A 187 -3.84 -15.59 3.98
C GLN A 187 -5.33 -15.82 3.76
N ASN A 188 -6.18 -14.80 3.96
CA ASN A 188 -7.61 -14.90 3.67
C ASN A 188 -7.89 -15.18 2.19
N ASN A 189 -7.00 -14.74 1.29
CA ASN A 189 -7.09 -14.96 -0.14
C ASN A 189 -6.50 -16.31 -0.60
N GLU A 190 -6.09 -17.17 0.34
CA GLU A 190 -5.46 -18.47 0.09
C GLU A 190 -4.18 -18.41 -0.78
N THR A 191 -3.53 -17.25 -0.84
CA THR A 191 -2.31 -17.03 -1.62
C THR A 191 -1.12 -17.76 -1.00
N ALA A 192 -0.34 -18.48 -1.83
CA ALA A 192 0.84 -19.20 -1.36
C ALA A 192 1.92 -18.22 -0.86
N THR A 193 2.51 -18.46 0.31
CA THR A 193 3.44 -17.50 0.93
C THR A 193 4.75 -18.17 1.35
N VAL A 194 5.87 -17.66 0.85
CA VAL A 194 7.23 -18.12 1.19
C VAL A 194 7.89 -17.07 2.08
N PHE A 195 8.33 -17.46 3.26
CA PHE A 195 8.97 -16.56 4.22
C PHE A 195 10.48 -16.53 4.02
N ILE A 196 11.03 -15.32 3.88
CA ILE A 196 12.45 -15.08 3.61
C ILE A 196 13.01 -14.12 4.65
N LEU A 197 14.05 -14.58 5.36
CA LEU A 197 14.79 -13.76 6.32
C LEU A 197 16.05 -13.23 5.64
N ASN A 198 16.06 -11.94 5.32
CA ASN A 198 17.19 -11.27 4.65
C ASN A 198 18.22 -10.71 5.64
N LYS A 199 19.39 -10.30 5.12
CA LYS A 199 20.55 -9.78 5.87
C LYS A 199 21.19 -10.83 6.76
N LEU A 200 21.33 -12.04 6.24
CA LEU A 200 22.05 -13.14 6.90
C LEU A 200 23.50 -12.76 7.27
N ASP A 201 24.12 -11.85 6.53
CA ASP A 201 25.48 -11.33 6.79
C ASP A 201 25.61 -10.54 8.10
N MET A 202 24.50 -10.12 8.72
CA MET A 202 24.49 -9.37 9.98
C MET A 202 24.35 -10.26 11.22
N VAL A 203 24.24 -11.58 11.07
CA VAL A 203 23.86 -12.49 12.17
C VAL A 203 24.82 -13.67 12.24
N ASN A 204 25.22 -14.05 13.45
CA ASN A 204 26.00 -15.28 13.66
C ASN A 204 25.10 -16.54 13.69
N LYS A 205 25.70 -17.74 13.68
CA LYS A 205 24.95 -19.01 13.58
C LYS A 205 24.01 -19.27 14.77
N GLU A 206 24.40 -18.85 15.96
CA GLU A 206 23.61 -19.08 17.19
C GLU A 206 22.40 -18.15 17.22
N GLU A 207 22.60 -16.86 16.95
CA GLU A 207 21.56 -15.84 16.83
C GLU A 207 20.57 -16.17 15.71
N LEU A 208 21.05 -16.68 14.57
CA LEU A 208 20.20 -17.05 13.44
C LEU A 208 19.16 -18.09 13.82
N SER A 209 19.58 -19.11 14.59
CA SER A 209 18.70 -20.19 15.00
C SER A 209 17.63 -19.69 15.98
N LEU A 210 18.00 -18.81 16.91
CA LEU A 210 17.06 -18.17 17.83
C LEU A 210 16.05 -17.28 17.09
N LEU A 211 16.52 -16.48 16.14
CA LEU A 211 15.68 -15.58 15.36
C LEU A 211 14.68 -16.34 14.48
N ILE A 212 15.12 -17.39 13.77
CA ILE A 212 14.24 -18.24 12.97
C ILE A 212 13.17 -18.87 13.86
N ASN A 213 13.54 -19.43 15.01
CA ASN A 213 12.58 -20.06 15.93
C ASN A 213 11.58 -19.05 16.49
N PHE A 214 12.04 -17.85 16.87
CA PHE A 214 11.17 -16.78 17.35
C PHE A 214 10.19 -16.31 16.27
N SER A 215 10.69 -15.99 15.07
CA SER A 215 9.86 -15.56 13.94
C SER A 215 8.88 -16.65 13.51
N ALA A 216 9.30 -17.92 13.45
CA ALA A 216 8.42 -19.04 13.13
C ALA A 216 7.30 -19.19 14.17
N LYS A 217 7.59 -19.00 15.45
CA LYS A 217 6.57 -19.02 16.52
C LYS A 217 5.57 -17.88 16.36
N VAL A 218 6.04 -16.65 16.15
CA VAL A 218 5.16 -15.49 15.93
C VAL A 218 4.26 -15.69 14.71
N LEU A 219 4.83 -16.16 13.59
CA LEU A 219 4.07 -16.44 12.37
C LEU A 219 3.07 -17.57 12.58
N LYS A 220 3.45 -18.65 13.28
CA LYS A 220 2.54 -19.75 13.61
C LYS A 220 1.35 -19.29 14.45
N ASP A 221 1.61 -18.50 15.48
CA ASP A 221 0.59 -18.00 16.41
C ASP A 221 -0.35 -17.00 15.72
N LYS A 222 0.19 -16.09 14.90
CA LYS A 222 -0.60 -15.03 14.23
C LYS A 222 -1.34 -15.52 13.00
N LEU A 223 -0.75 -16.43 12.22
CA LEU A 223 -1.32 -16.96 10.98
C LEU A 223 -2.08 -18.29 11.19
N ASN A 224 -2.15 -18.81 12.42
CA ASN A 224 -2.81 -20.09 12.72
C ASN A 224 -2.35 -21.23 11.78
N ARG A 225 -1.03 -21.32 11.56
CA ARG A 225 -0.41 -22.21 10.57
C ARG A 225 0.66 -23.08 11.20
N GLU A 226 0.49 -24.40 11.12
CA GLU A 226 1.36 -25.33 11.87
C GLU A 226 2.79 -25.43 11.35
N ASN A 227 2.98 -25.31 10.03
CA ASN A 227 4.27 -25.39 9.35
C ASN A 227 4.61 -24.05 8.71
N ILE A 228 5.67 -23.41 9.21
CA ILE A 228 6.24 -22.18 8.67
C ILE A 228 7.69 -22.47 8.29
N THR A 229 8.01 -22.40 6.99
CA THR A 229 9.37 -22.53 6.49
C THR A 229 9.95 -21.14 6.25
N ILE A 230 11.04 -20.81 6.93
CA ILE A 230 11.77 -19.55 6.76
C ILE A 230 13.10 -19.84 6.06
N ILE A 231 13.35 -19.17 4.93
CA ILE A 231 14.59 -19.32 4.15
C ILE A 231 15.51 -18.13 4.47
N PRO A 232 16.63 -18.34 5.18
CA PRO A 232 17.58 -17.26 5.46
C PRO A 232 18.48 -16.98 4.25
N VAL A 233 18.65 -15.71 3.91
CA VAL A 233 19.46 -15.25 2.77
C VAL A 233 20.23 -13.96 3.08
N SER A 234 21.34 -13.74 2.38
CA SER A 234 21.92 -12.41 2.16
C SER A 234 21.78 -12.07 0.68
N ALA A 235 20.76 -11.27 0.35
CA ALA A 235 20.53 -10.83 -1.02
C ALA A 235 21.71 -10.03 -1.59
N ARG A 236 22.39 -9.23 -0.75
CA ARG A 236 23.55 -8.43 -1.16
C ARG A 236 24.71 -9.32 -1.58
N ASP A 237 25.14 -10.22 -0.68
CA ASP A 237 26.29 -11.08 -0.94
C ASP A 237 25.97 -12.08 -2.07
N GLY A 238 24.72 -12.53 -2.16
CA GLY A 238 24.25 -13.37 -3.25
C GLY A 238 24.31 -12.66 -4.61
N LEU A 239 23.86 -11.41 -4.70
CA LEU A 239 23.96 -10.61 -5.92
C LEU A 239 25.42 -10.39 -6.34
N GLU A 240 26.27 -9.99 -5.39
CA GLU A 240 27.69 -9.77 -5.65
C GLU A 240 28.37 -11.07 -6.15
N ALA A 241 28.12 -12.18 -5.47
CA ALA A 241 28.64 -13.48 -5.85
C ALA A 241 28.17 -13.91 -7.26
N LYS A 242 26.89 -13.65 -7.60
CA LYS A 242 26.33 -14.00 -8.90
C LYS A 242 26.96 -13.18 -10.03
N ILE A 243 27.15 -11.88 -9.82
CA ILE A 243 27.83 -10.98 -10.77
C ILE A 243 29.29 -11.37 -10.97
N GLN A 244 29.98 -11.78 -9.90
CA GLN A 244 31.38 -12.22 -9.96
C GLN A 244 31.55 -13.67 -10.48
N GLY A 245 30.46 -14.41 -10.69
CA GLY A 245 30.51 -15.82 -11.09
C GLY A 245 31.02 -16.75 -9.97
N ASN A 246 30.94 -16.35 -8.70
CA ASN A 246 31.41 -17.13 -7.56
C ASN A 246 30.28 -17.99 -6.96
N GLU A 247 30.17 -19.23 -7.43
CA GLU A 247 29.12 -20.15 -6.99
C GLU A 247 29.19 -20.52 -5.50
N ILE A 248 30.40 -20.55 -4.92
CA ILE A 248 30.60 -20.91 -3.51
C ILE A 248 30.00 -19.83 -2.61
N GLU A 249 30.30 -18.56 -2.88
CA GLU A 249 29.73 -17.44 -2.11
C GLU A 249 28.22 -17.30 -2.36
N TYR A 250 27.74 -17.60 -3.57
CA TYR A 250 26.31 -17.64 -3.88
C TYR A 250 25.58 -18.70 -3.03
N GLN A 251 26.17 -19.88 -2.85
CA GLN A 251 25.62 -20.91 -1.96
C GLN A 251 25.67 -20.49 -0.48
N LYS A 252 26.77 -19.88 -0.03
CA LYS A 252 26.92 -19.39 1.35
C LYS A 252 25.90 -18.30 1.69
N SER A 253 25.57 -17.45 0.73
CA SER A 253 24.54 -16.41 0.89
C SER A 253 23.14 -16.96 1.13
N GLY A 254 22.90 -18.26 0.93
CA GLY A 254 21.56 -18.88 1.02
C GLY A 254 20.70 -18.70 -0.23
N MET A 255 21.11 -17.86 -1.19
CA MET A 255 20.34 -17.61 -2.42
C MET A 255 20.18 -18.85 -3.30
N GLN A 256 21.16 -19.76 -3.33
CA GLN A 256 21.01 -21.04 -4.05
C GLN A 256 19.88 -21.88 -3.45
N LYS A 257 19.77 -21.95 -2.11
CA LYS A 257 18.69 -22.69 -1.43
C LYS A 257 17.32 -22.10 -1.76
N LEU A 258 17.22 -20.76 -1.78
CA LEU A 258 15.99 -20.09 -2.20
C LEU A 258 15.64 -20.42 -3.65
N LEU A 259 16.62 -20.35 -4.56
CA LEU A 259 16.41 -20.66 -5.98
C LEU A 259 16.02 -22.12 -6.20
N ASP A 260 16.63 -23.05 -5.47
CA ASP A 260 16.32 -24.48 -5.52
C ASP A 260 14.92 -24.74 -4.97
N PHE A 261 14.56 -24.12 -3.84
CA PHE A 261 13.21 -24.19 -3.27
C PHE A 261 12.16 -23.67 -4.25
N LEU A 262 12.38 -22.47 -4.82
CA LEU A 262 11.50 -21.91 -5.82
C LEU A 262 11.40 -22.84 -7.04
N ASN A 263 12.52 -23.31 -7.59
CA ASN A 263 12.48 -24.25 -8.72
C ASN A 263 11.75 -25.55 -8.38
N GLN A 264 11.93 -26.10 -7.19
CA GLN A 264 11.27 -27.33 -6.77
C GLN A 264 9.75 -27.13 -6.60
N GLU A 265 9.34 -26.11 -5.85
CA GLU A 265 7.92 -25.81 -5.63
C GLU A 265 7.23 -25.38 -6.93
N LEU A 266 7.87 -24.55 -7.74
CA LEU A 266 7.34 -24.12 -9.03
C LEU A 266 7.27 -25.28 -10.04
N ASN A 267 8.29 -26.13 -10.14
CA ASN A 267 8.24 -27.25 -11.09
C ASN A 267 7.20 -28.30 -10.67
N ASN A 268 7.05 -28.58 -9.38
CA ASN A 268 6.18 -29.65 -8.89
C ASN A 268 4.71 -29.21 -8.73
N ARG A 269 4.47 -27.92 -8.45
CA ARG A 269 3.16 -27.42 -7.98
C ARG A 269 2.68 -26.16 -8.67
N LYS A 270 3.39 -25.59 -9.64
CA LYS A 270 2.93 -24.38 -10.34
C LYS A 270 1.53 -24.51 -10.90
N ASP A 271 1.23 -25.61 -11.58
CA ASP A 271 -0.11 -25.84 -12.14
C ASP A 271 -1.16 -25.94 -11.02
N GLU A 272 -0.82 -26.53 -9.87
CA GLU A 272 -1.70 -26.63 -8.69
C GLU A 272 -1.97 -25.25 -8.05
N ILE A 273 -0.92 -24.46 -7.84
CA ILE A 273 -0.98 -23.11 -7.27
C ILE A 273 -1.80 -22.20 -8.18
N LEU A 274 -1.52 -22.22 -9.48
CA LEU A 274 -2.23 -21.41 -10.47
C LEU A 274 -3.70 -21.80 -10.54
N ILE A 275 -4.02 -23.10 -10.60
CA ILE A 275 -5.40 -23.59 -10.60
C ILE A 275 -6.15 -23.09 -9.38
N ASN A 276 -5.59 -23.24 -8.18
CA ASN A 276 -6.25 -22.81 -6.95
C ASN A 276 -6.47 -21.30 -6.91
N SER A 277 -5.45 -20.52 -7.29
CA SER A 277 -5.55 -19.05 -7.37
C SER A 277 -6.65 -18.60 -8.34
N ILE A 278 -6.68 -19.18 -9.53
CA ILE A 278 -7.70 -18.87 -10.55
C ILE A 278 -9.09 -19.27 -10.05
N GLU A 279 -9.25 -20.47 -9.48
CA GLU A 279 -10.53 -20.90 -8.95
C GLU A 279 -11.04 -20.01 -7.81
N THR A 280 -10.18 -19.56 -6.91
CA THR A 280 -10.57 -18.67 -5.80
C THR A 280 -11.07 -17.33 -6.35
N ARG A 281 -10.36 -16.73 -7.30
CA ARG A 281 -10.78 -15.47 -7.93
C ARG A 281 -12.05 -15.63 -8.79
N MET A 282 -12.17 -16.74 -9.52
CA MET A 282 -13.39 -17.08 -10.23
C MET A 282 -14.59 -17.23 -9.30
N ARG A 283 -14.42 -17.86 -8.13
CA ARG A 283 -15.51 -18.01 -7.14
C ARG A 283 -15.99 -16.65 -6.63
N ILE A 284 -15.06 -15.72 -6.34
CA ILE A 284 -15.40 -14.37 -5.92
C ILE A 284 -16.25 -13.68 -7.00
N ILE A 285 -15.79 -13.70 -8.26
CA ILE A 285 -16.52 -13.08 -9.37
C ILE A 285 -17.86 -13.77 -9.62
N ALA A 286 -17.91 -15.10 -9.65
CA ALA A 286 -19.13 -15.88 -9.87
C ALA A 286 -20.18 -15.61 -8.78
N LYS A 287 -19.74 -15.42 -7.53
CA LYS A 287 -20.61 -15.07 -6.41
C LYS A 287 -21.21 -13.68 -6.57
N ASN A 288 -20.41 -12.71 -7.01
CA ASN A 288 -20.91 -11.36 -7.33
C ASN A 288 -21.96 -11.42 -8.46
N GLN A 289 -21.69 -12.17 -9.54
CA GLN A 289 -22.67 -12.38 -10.62
C GLN A 289 -23.97 -13.04 -10.11
N TYR A 290 -23.86 -14.07 -9.27
CA TYR A 290 -25.00 -14.77 -8.69
C TYR A 290 -25.91 -13.83 -7.90
N ASN A 291 -25.32 -12.95 -7.09
CA ASN A 291 -26.06 -11.96 -6.31
C ASN A 291 -26.84 -10.99 -7.21
N LEU A 292 -26.20 -10.53 -8.29
CA LEU A 292 -26.83 -9.62 -9.27
C LEU A 292 -27.95 -10.27 -10.08
N LEU A 293 -27.76 -11.51 -10.54
CA LEU A 293 -28.81 -12.23 -11.26
C LEU A 293 -30.00 -12.56 -10.34
N THR A 294 -29.73 -12.86 -9.08
CA THR A 294 -30.78 -13.08 -8.06
C THR A 294 -31.60 -11.80 -7.86
N LEU A 295 -30.96 -10.62 -7.78
CA LEU A 295 -31.65 -9.32 -7.75
C LEU A 295 -32.57 -9.13 -8.94
N ARG A 296 -32.06 -9.41 -10.14
CA ARG A 296 -32.83 -9.25 -11.37
C ARG A 296 -34.04 -10.17 -11.42
N LYS A 297 -33.90 -11.41 -10.94
CA LYS A 297 -35.02 -12.36 -10.85
C LYS A 297 -36.12 -11.88 -9.90
N GLU A 298 -35.76 -11.54 -8.65
CA GLU A 298 -36.75 -11.17 -7.62
C GLU A 298 -37.49 -9.88 -7.96
N THR A 299 -36.79 -8.91 -8.58
CA THR A 299 -37.40 -7.67 -9.06
C THR A 299 -38.40 -7.93 -10.19
N LEU A 300 -38.14 -8.87 -11.11
CA LEU A 300 -39.10 -9.27 -12.16
C LEU A 300 -40.35 -9.97 -11.60
N ILE A 301 -40.21 -10.78 -10.54
CA ILE A 301 -41.33 -11.51 -9.91
C ILE A 301 -42.24 -10.59 -9.09
N THR A 302 -41.70 -9.53 -8.50
CA THR A 302 -42.45 -8.62 -7.61
C THR A 302 -43.62 -7.94 -8.38
N PRO A 303 -44.81 -7.70 -7.81
CA PRO A 303 -45.86 -6.91 -8.50
C PRO A 303 -45.40 -5.47 -8.79
N ILE A 304 -45.83 -4.85 -9.90
CA ILE A 304 -45.33 -3.52 -10.31
C ILE A 304 -45.62 -2.42 -9.29
N ASP A 305 -46.81 -2.42 -8.67
CA ASP A 305 -47.18 -1.44 -7.64
C ASP A 305 -46.33 -1.58 -6.38
N LYS A 306 -46.05 -2.83 -5.98
CA LYS A 306 -45.16 -3.13 -4.84
C LYS A 306 -43.72 -2.74 -5.16
N LEU A 307 -43.26 -2.98 -6.40
CA LEU A 307 -41.94 -2.58 -6.84
C LEU A 307 -41.78 -1.05 -6.82
N ASN A 308 -42.76 -0.31 -7.34
CA ASN A 308 -42.75 1.16 -7.31
C ASN A 308 -42.72 1.71 -5.87
N SER A 309 -43.47 1.10 -4.95
CA SER A 309 -43.41 1.46 -3.52
C SER A 309 -42.04 1.19 -2.93
N ASN A 310 -41.47 0.00 -3.18
CA ASN A 310 -40.16 -0.36 -2.65
C ASN A 310 -39.04 0.52 -3.22
N ILE A 311 -39.12 0.92 -4.48
CA ILE A 311 -38.17 1.86 -5.11
C ILE A 311 -38.24 3.21 -4.40
N LYS A 312 -39.43 3.75 -4.16
CA LYS A 312 -39.59 5.03 -3.46
C LYS A 312 -39.05 4.98 -2.02
N ASP A 313 -39.31 3.90 -1.30
CA ASP A 313 -38.79 3.72 0.05
C ASP A 313 -37.26 3.53 0.05
N PHE A 314 -36.71 2.91 -0.99
CA PHE A 314 -35.28 2.75 -1.19
C PHE A 314 -34.60 4.08 -1.53
N GLU A 315 -35.19 4.93 -2.38
CA GLU A 315 -34.70 6.28 -2.66
C GLU A 315 -34.60 7.12 -1.38
N LEU A 316 -35.64 7.10 -0.53
CA LEU A 316 -35.61 7.77 0.78
C LEU A 316 -34.52 7.21 1.70
N PHE A 317 -34.27 5.91 1.64
CA PHE A 317 -33.16 5.30 2.36
C PHE A 317 -31.80 5.79 1.82
N LEU A 318 -31.62 5.89 0.50
CA LEU A 318 -30.39 6.40 -0.10
C LEU A 318 -30.12 7.87 0.24
N GLU A 319 -31.15 8.71 0.39
CA GLU A 319 -30.99 10.07 0.91
C GLU A 319 -30.39 10.09 2.33
N ASN A 320 -30.83 9.15 3.20
CA ASN A 320 -30.25 9.00 4.53
C ASN A 320 -28.81 8.50 4.50
N VAL A 321 -28.48 7.59 3.57
CA VAL A 321 -27.09 7.16 3.33
C VAL A 321 -26.20 8.35 2.97
N ASP A 322 -26.66 9.28 2.14
CA ASP A 322 -25.91 10.49 1.80
C ASP A 322 -25.74 11.47 2.99
N VAL A 323 -26.69 11.49 3.93
CA VAL A 323 -26.53 12.22 5.21
C VAL A 323 -25.43 11.57 6.04
N THR A 324 -25.51 10.27 6.30
CA THR A 324 -24.53 9.54 7.12
C THR A 324 -23.13 9.55 6.49
N LYS A 325 -23.03 9.47 5.16
CA LYS A 325 -21.78 9.69 4.40
C LYS A 325 -21.16 11.04 4.76
N ARG A 326 -21.93 12.13 4.71
CA ARG A 326 -21.43 13.48 5.06
C ARG A 326 -20.99 13.58 6.53
N GLU A 327 -21.73 12.98 7.45
CA GLU A 327 -21.38 12.95 8.87
C GLU A 327 -20.04 12.23 9.11
N ALA A 328 -19.82 11.09 8.45
CA ALA A 328 -18.57 10.37 8.52
C ALA A 328 -17.37 11.22 8.03
N LYS A 329 -17.52 11.97 6.93
CA LYS A 329 -16.48 12.91 6.45
C LYS A 329 -16.18 14.01 7.46
N ASN A 330 -17.23 14.60 8.04
CA ASN A 330 -17.09 15.68 9.01
C ASN A 330 -16.35 15.21 10.26
N LEU A 331 -16.62 13.98 10.71
CA LEU A 331 -15.93 13.37 11.85
C LEU A 331 -14.45 13.13 11.55
N LEU A 332 -14.10 12.61 10.37
CA LEU A 332 -12.69 12.45 9.98
C LEU A 332 -11.95 13.79 9.94
N GLN A 333 -12.58 14.84 9.42
CA GLN A 333 -11.99 16.18 9.44
C GLN A 333 -11.84 16.75 10.87
N ALA A 334 -12.77 16.42 11.77
CA ALA A 334 -12.66 16.81 13.17
C ALA A 334 -11.47 16.11 13.86
N GLU A 335 -11.22 14.84 13.56
CA GLU A 335 -10.06 14.09 14.07
C GLU A 335 -8.74 14.71 13.59
N VAL A 336 -8.65 15.09 12.31
CA VAL A 336 -7.47 15.81 11.78
C VAL A 336 -7.21 17.11 12.55
N ARG A 337 -8.26 17.89 12.82
CA ARG A 337 -8.13 19.12 13.62
C ARG A 337 -7.69 18.81 15.06
N HIS A 338 -8.22 17.73 15.65
CA HIS A 338 -7.86 17.32 17.01
C HIS A 338 -6.37 16.95 17.12
N ILE A 339 -5.85 16.16 16.17
CA ILE A 339 -4.43 15.79 16.09
C ILE A 339 -3.54 17.04 16.00
N LEU A 340 -3.91 18.01 15.15
CA LEU A 340 -3.13 19.23 14.99
C LEU A 340 -3.13 20.10 16.24
N ASN A 341 -4.25 20.20 16.94
CA ASN A 341 -4.31 20.94 18.20
C ASN A 341 -3.41 20.29 19.28
N GLN A 342 -3.41 18.96 19.36
CA GLN A 342 -2.52 18.24 20.28
C GLN A 342 -1.05 18.38 19.89
N TYR A 343 -0.73 18.39 18.59
CA TYR A 343 0.62 18.71 18.12
C TYR A 343 1.04 20.13 18.54
N ASP A 344 0.15 21.12 18.42
CA ASP A 344 0.43 22.50 18.82
C ASP A 344 0.72 22.60 20.33
N ASP A 345 0.09 21.77 21.16
CA ASP A 345 0.41 21.68 22.58
C ASP A 345 1.75 20.96 22.84
N ASN A 346 2.09 19.93 22.05
CA ASN A 346 3.41 19.29 22.10
C ASN A 346 4.53 20.26 21.72
N VAL A 347 4.31 21.14 20.74
CA VAL A 347 5.25 22.20 20.34
C VAL A 347 5.54 23.14 21.50
N LYS A 348 4.51 23.62 22.21
CA LYS A 348 4.70 24.50 23.39
C LYS A 348 5.55 23.82 24.45
N GLN A 349 5.22 22.57 24.82
CA GLN A 349 5.99 21.81 25.80
C GLN A 349 7.44 21.57 25.37
N PHE A 350 7.67 21.37 24.07
CA PHE A 350 8.99 21.21 23.51
C PHE A 350 9.80 22.52 23.56
N GLN A 351 9.18 23.65 23.19
CA GLN A 351 9.79 24.98 23.28
C GLN A 351 10.21 25.32 24.72
N ASP A 352 9.31 25.11 25.69
CA ASP A 352 9.55 25.38 27.11
C ASP A 352 10.75 24.60 27.67
N LYS A 353 10.99 23.39 27.17
CA LYS A 353 12.12 22.54 27.59
C LYS A 353 13.40 22.82 26.82
N THR A 354 13.29 23.09 25.52
CA THR A 354 14.43 23.11 24.59
C THR A 354 15.15 24.45 24.59
N ILE A 355 14.41 25.57 24.63
CA ILE A 355 15.01 26.91 24.60
C ILE A 355 16.00 27.10 25.77
N PRO A 356 15.69 26.72 27.02
CA PRO A 356 16.66 26.81 28.12
C PRO A 356 17.92 25.95 27.94
N ILE A 357 17.78 24.75 27.36
CA ILE A 357 18.90 23.83 27.10
C ILE A 357 19.86 24.46 26.09
N ILE A 358 19.34 24.92 24.96
CA ILE A 358 20.15 25.56 23.91
C ILE A 358 20.81 26.84 24.45
N ASN A 359 20.09 27.63 25.25
CA ASN A 359 20.64 28.84 25.86
C ASN A 359 21.85 28.53 26.75
N THR A 360 21.77 27.46 27.55
CA THR A 360 22.87 27.02 28.42
C THR A 360 24.08 26.55 27.59
N GLN A 361 23.84 25.81 26.50
CA GLN A 361 24.89 25.36 25.59
C GLN A 361 25.60 26.54 24.89
N LEU A 362 24.84 27.54 24.43
CA LEU A 362 25.42 28.74 23.83
C LEU A 362 26.19 29.59 24.85
N ASP A 363 25.76 29.62 26.11
CA ASP A 363 26.48 30.30 27.18
C ASP A 363 27.85 29.67 27.46
N GLU A 364 27.96 28.35 27.41
CA GLU A 364 29.24 27.65 27.53
C GLU A 364 30.19 28.02 26.37
N ILE A 365 29.69 28.04 25.14
CA ILE A 365 30.46 28.45 23.96
C ILE A 365 30.88 29.91 24.06
N TYR A 366 29.98 30.81 24.46
CA TYR A 366 30.31 32.21 24.69
C TYR A 366 31.44 32.37 25.71
N ASN A 367 31.36 31.68 26.85
CA ASN A 367 32.38 31.77 27.89
C ASN A 367 33.76 31.29 27.41
N ASN A 368 33.81 30.27 26.55
CA ASN A 368 35.05 29.72 26.00
C ASN A 368 35.70 30.60 24.91
N TYR A 369 34.89 31.31 24.11
CA TYR A 369 35.37 32.00 22.91
C TYR A 369 35.29 33.53 22.96
N HIS A 370 34.60 34.16 23.93
CA HIS A 370 34.42 35.62 23.98
C HIS A 370 35.72 36.44 24.05
N LYS A 371 36.86 35.84 24.44
CA LYS A 371 38.17 36.51 24.47
C LYS A 371 38.99 36.31 23.19
N GLN A 372 38.55 35.46 22.27
CA GLN A 372 39.31 35.05 21.08
C GLN A 372 38.97 35.87 19.81
N GLY A 373 38.22 36.97 19.97
CA GLY A 373 37.82 37.87 18.89
C GLY A 373 36.38 37.62 18.40
N SER A 374 35.70 38.69 17.98
CA SER A 374 34.26 38.69 17.68
C SER A 374 33.89 37.83 16.48
N LYS A 375 34.75 37.77 15.46
CA LYS A 375 34.53 36.90 14.28
C LYS A 375 34.51 35.43 14.67
N LYS A 376 35.56 34.96 15.36
CA LYS A 376 35.67 33.58 15.83
C LYS A 376 34.52 33.21 16.77
N LEU A 377 34.16 34.09 17.71
CA LEU A 377 32.99 33.89 18.58
C LEU A 377 31.69 33.69 17.79
N THR A 378 31.47 34.51 16.75
CA THR A 378 30.26 34.44 15.91
C THR A 378 30.21 33.12 15.12
N ASP A 379 31.34 32.69 14.58
CA ASP A 379 31.44 31.43 13.82
C ASP A 379 31.11 30.22 14.73
N GLU A 380 31.71 30.16 15.92
CA GLU A 380 31.48 29.07 16.89
C GLU A 380 30.03 29.06 17.44
N LEU A 381 29.44 30.24 17.71
CA LEU A 381 28.04 30.33 18.16
C LEU A 381 27.05 29.90 17.07
N ASN A 382 27.33 30.16 15.80
CA ASN A 382 26.49 29.68 14.69
C ASN A 382 26.52 28.14 14.61
N ILE A 383 27.71 27.54 14.62
CA ILE A 383 27.87 26.08 14.59
C ILE A 383 27.12 25.46 15.78
N ALA A 384 27.36 25.98 16.98
CA ALA A 384 26.73 25.46 18.19
C ALA A 384 25.21 25.61 18.19
N LEU A 385 24.67 26.75 17.71
CA LEU A 385 23.22 26.96 17.61
C LEU A 385 22.60 25.96 16.63
N GLU A 386 23.19 25.81 15.43
CA GLU A 386 22.70 24.88 14.41
C GLU A 386 22.69 23.43 14.92
N GLU A 387 23.81 22.97 15.49
CA GLU A 387 23.92 21.62 16.04
C GLU A 387 22.94 21.39 17.20
N SER A 388 22.81 22.36 18.11
CA SER A 388 21.94 22.24 19.28
C SER A 388 20.47 22.22 18.89
N VAL A 389 20.04 23.08 17.97
CA VAL A 389 18.67 23.07 17.43
C VAL A 389 18.39 21.74 16.74
N LEU A 390 19.30 21.27 15.88
CA LEU A 390 19.12 20.03 15.13
C LEU A 390 19.01 18.81 16.04
N ASN A 391 19.88 18.72 17.05
CA ASN A 391 19.92 17.62 18.00
C ASN A 391 18.64 17.53 18.86
N GLN A 392 17.95 18.64 19.08
CA GLN A 392 16.70 18.68 19.85
C GLN A 392 15.46 18.48 18.96
N VAL A 393 15.44 19.12 17.78
CA VAL A 393 14.30 19.06 16.86
C VAL A 393 14.16 17.66 16.24
N LYS A 394 15.27 16.97 15.94
CA LYS A 394 15.21 15.66 15.27
C LYS A 394 14.47 14.60 16.09
N PRO A 395 14.78 14.35 17.38
CA PRO A 395 14.01 13.40 18.20
C PRO A 395 12.56 13.84 18.44
N PHE A 396 12.32 15.15 18.62
CA PHE A 396 10.96 15.68 18.77
C PHE A 396 10.10 15.34 17.55
N ARG A 397 10.68 15.52 16.37
CA ARG A 397 10.03 15.25 15.09
C ARG A 397 9.76 13.77 14.87
N GLU A 398 10.73 12.90 15.13
CA GLU A 398 10.56 11.44 15.06
C GLU A 398 9.41 10.98 15.99
N LYS A 399 9.43 11.42 17.25
CA LYS A 399 8.39 11.08 18.22
C LYS A 399 7.00 11.57 17.82
N ASN A 400 6.88 12.79 17.31
CA ASN A 400 5.58 13.33 16.90
C ASN A 400 5.09 12.72 15.58
N ALA A 401 5.98 12.34 14.66
CA ALA A 401 5.61 11.63 13.44
C ALA A 401 4.99 10.27 13.78
N ASP A 402 5.64 9.47 14.64
CA ASP A 402 5.13 8.16 15.08
C ASP A 402 3.76 8.29 15.76
N TRP A 403 3.59 9.31 16.61
CA TRP A 403 2.34 9.57 17.32
C TRP A 403 1.22 10.00 16.36
N ILE A 404 1.48 10.95 15.44
CA ILE A 404 0.50 11.41 14.44
C ILE A 404 0.08 10.24 13.55
N GLU A 405 1.04 9.44 13.07
CA GLU A 405 0.76 8.25 12.25
C GLU A 405 -0.18 7.31 13.01
N LYS A 406 0.18 6.92 14.24
CA LYS A 406 -0.66 6.03 15.05
C LYS A 406 -2.07 6.58 15.25
N THR A 407 -2.21 7.84 15.68
CA THR A 407 -3.52 8.42 16.00
C THR A 407 -4.38 8.62 14.76
N PHE A 408 -3.79 9.03 13.62
CA PHE A 408 -4.53 9.11 12.37
C PHE A 408 -4.97 7.73 11.89
N ASN A 409 -4.16 6.69 12.10
CA ASN A 409 -4.52 5.33 11.69
C ASN A 409 -5.76 4.83 12.39
N GLU A 410 -5.82 5.00 13.72
CA GLU A 410 -6.99 4.64 14.52
C GLU A 410 -8.25 5.40 14.06
N ALA A 411 -8.12 6.68 13.66
CA ALA A 411 -9.23 7.44 13.10
C ALA A 411 -9.66 6.93 11.71
N GLY A 412 -8.68 6.57 10.86
CA GLY A 412 -8.90 5.97 9.55
C GLY A 412 -9.62 4.62 9.64
N GLU A 413 -9.21 3.73 10.54
CA GLU A 413 -9.87 2.45 10.77
C GLU A 413 -11.34 2.63 11.16
N ARG A 414 -11.64 3.56 12.08
CA ARG A 414 -13.02 3.89 12.45
C ARG A 414 -13.83 4.42 11.26
N PHE A 415 -13.20 5.21 10.40
CA PHE A 415 -13.84 5.71 9.19
C PHE A 415 -14.16 4.57 8.20
N LEU A 416 -13.23 3.64 7.99
CA LEU A 416 -13.42 2.48 7.11
C LEU A 416 -14.49 1.52 7.64
N LEU A 417 -14.57 1.30 8.95
CA LEU A 417 -15.65 0.51 9.56
C LEU A 417 -17.02 1.13 9.29
N ARG A 418 -17.13 2.47 9.30
CA ARG A 418 -18.37 3.17 8.94
C ARG A 418 -18.68 3.06 7.47
N LEU A 419 -17.68 3.19 6.60
CA LEU A 419 -17.84 2.94 5.16
C LEU A 419 -18.39 1.54 4.92
N LYS A 420 -17.81 0.53 5.59
CA LYS A 420 -18.28 -0.85 5.52
C LYS A 420 -19.73 -1.01 5.93
N ALA A 421 -20.09 -0.49 7.08
CA ALA A 421 -21.45 -0.53 7.57
C ALA A 421 -22.42 0.15 6.59
N LEU A 422 -22.04 1.30 6.00
CA LEU A 422 -22.86 1.99 5.02
C LEU A 422 -23.11 1.16 3.77
N VAL A 423 -22.07 0.57 3.19
CA VAL A 423 -22.22 -0.27 2.00
C VAL A 423 -23.04 -1.53 2.34
N GLU A 424 -22.78 -2.16 3.49
CA GLU A 424 -23.55 -3.31 3.99
C GLU A 424 -25.03 -2.97 4.17
N ASP A 425 -25.34 -1.80 4.74
CA ASP A 425 -26.71 -1.34 4.93
C ASP A 425 -27.41 -1.13 3.58
N ILE A 426 -26.72 -0.62 2.56
CA ILE A 426 -27.28 -0.47 1.21
C ILE A 426 -27.70 -1.82 0.63
N TYR A 427 -26.80 -2.81 0.62
CA TYR A 427 -27.11 -4.14 0.08
C TYR A 427 -28.12 -4.90 0.95
N LYS A 428 -28.07 -4.75 2.27
CA LYS A 428 -29.04 -5.35 3.18
C LYS A 428 -30.43 -4.75 2.99
N LYS A 429 -30.52 -3.43 2.81
CA LYS A 429 -31.80 -2.78 2.55
C LYS A 429 -32.37 -3.20 1.21
N ALA A 430 -31.53 -3.30 0.18
CA ALA A 430 -31.92 -3.85 -1.10
C ALA A 430 -32.35 -5.32 -0.98
N SER A 431 -31.69 -6.12 -0.14
CA SER A 431 -32.05 -7.51 0.16
C SER A 431 -33.42 -7.63 0.81
N GLU A 432 -33.70 -6.84 1.84
CA GLU A 432 -34.99 -6.81 2.52
C GLU A 432 -36.13 -6.38 1.58
N MET A 433 -35.88 -5.38 0.73
CA MET A 433 -36.90 -4.79 -0.14
C MET A 433 -37.12 -5.57 -1.44
N PHE A 434 -36.09 -6.21 -1.97
CA PHE A 434 -36.11 -6.87 -3.28
C PHE A 434 -35.76 -8.35 -3.22
N GLY A 435 -35.78 -8.99 -2.05
CA GLY A 435 -35.64 -10.45 -1.90
C GLY A 435 -34.24 -11.00 -2.14
N LEU A 436 -33.19 -10.16 -2.11
CA LEU A 436 -31.81 -10.62 -2.36
C LEU A 436 -31.37 -11.60 -1.29
N LYS A 437 -30.74 -12.70 -1.70
CA LYS A 437 -29.92 -13.48 -0.78
C LYS A 437 -28.55 -12.81 -0.69
N TRP A 438 -28.39 -11.96 0.33
CA TRP A 438 -27.08 -11.43 0.72
C TRP A 438 -26.45 -12.40 1.73
N ASP A 439 -25.37 -13.09 1.36
CA ASP A 439 -24.66 -14.03 2.25
C ASP A 439 -23.43 -13.39 2.94
N GLY A 440 -23.26 -12.08 2.80
CA GLY A 440 -22.33 -11.30 3.59
C GLY A 440 -20.87 -11.48 3.19
N GLN A 441 -20.38 -10.59 2.33
CA GLN A 441 -19.08 -9.94 2.46
C GLN A 441 -18.98 -8.86 1.38
N ILE A 442 -19.02 -7.59 1.77
CA ILE A 442 -18.34 -6.57 0.97
C ILE A 442 -16.88 -6.67 1.40
N ASP A 443 -16.00 -6.96 0.44
CA ASP A 443 -14.58 -6.68 0.59
C ASP A 443 -14.44 -5.16 0.58
N VAL A 444 -14.63 -4.59 1.77
CA VAL A 444 -14.23 -3.22 2.00
C VAL A 444 -12.73 -3.26 2.06
N PRO A 445 -12.03 -2.51 1.20
CA PRO A 445 -10.59 -2.45 1.27
C PRO A 445 -10.21 -2.05 2.68
N ILE A 446 -9.52 -2.96 3.36
CA ILE A 446 -8.85 -2.65 4.61
C ILE A 446 -7.67 -1.78 4.22
N MET A 447 -7.89 -0.46 4.16
CA MET A 447 -6.79 0.48 4.04
C MET A 447 -6.10 0.56 5.40
N ASN A 448 -4.97 -0.15 5.51
CA ASN A 448 -4.02 0.08 6.58
C ASN A 448 -3.39 1.46 6.37
N THR A 449 -3.79 2.42 7.18
CA THR A 449 -3.40 3.84 7.07
C THR A 449 -1.98 4.13 7.53
N SER A 450 -1.09 3.14 7.73
CA SER A 450 0.29 3.37 8.19
C SER A 450 1.14 4.14 7.18
N GLY A 451 0.98 5.45 7.23
CA GLY A 451 1.68 6.45 6.46
C GLY A 451 2.93 6.91 7.20
N ASN A 452 4.06 6.22 7.04
CA ASN A 452 5.36 6.82 7.36
C ASN A 452 5.66 8.02 6.43
N VAL A 453 5.97 9.16 7.02
CA VAL A 453 6.21 10.43 6.32
C VAL A 453 7.70 10.55 5.98
N ASP A 454 8.05 10.73 4.70
CA ASP A 454 9.44 11.02 4.33
C ASP A 454 9.79 12.51 4.45
N TYR A 455 10.99 12.71 4.96
CA TYR A 455 11.48 13.93 5.55
C TYR A 455 12.04 14.95 4.54
N LYS A 456 11.59 16.22 4.60
CA LYS A 456 12.39 17.36 4.12
C LYS A 456 13.33 17.86 5.22
N VAL A 457 14.60 17.49 5.15
CA VAL A 457 15.70 18.19 5.84
C VAL A 457 16.52 18.87 4.75
N GLY A 458 16.52 20.22 4.73
CA GLY A 458 17.45 20.98 3.91
C GLY A 458 16.83 22.07 3.03
N ARG A 459 17.20 23.31 3.37
CA ARG A 459 17.09 24.59 2.64
C ARG A 459 15.70 25.09 2.29
N SER A 460 15.11 25.86 3.21
CA SER A 460 14.40 27.06 2.78
C SER A 460 15.43 28.20 2.67
N PRO A 461 15.58 28.82 1.49
CA PRO A 461 16.55 29.87 1.25
C PRO A 461 16.18 31.14 2.02
N LEU A 462 17.21 31.80 2.54
CA LEU A 462 17.26 33.20 2.96
C LEU A 462 16.18 33.68 3.96
N PHE A 463 16.60 33.78 5.23
CA PHE A 463 16.46 35.04 5.98
C PHE A 463 17.73 35.22 6.81
N ILE A 464 18.87 35.32 6.10
CA ILE A 464 20.09 35.94 6.65
C ILE A 464 19.98 37.42 6.29
N GLU A 465 19.15 38.14 7.02
CA GLU A 465 19.03 39.60 7.05
C GLU A 465 18.24 39.79 8.34
N THR A 466 18.86 39.85 9.51
CA THR A 466 19.69 40.96 9.95
C THR A 466 20.37 40.56 11.26
N ALA A 467 21.70 40.45 11.23
CA ALA A 467 22.54 40.08 12.36
C ALA A 467 23.95 40.68 12.15
N PRO A 468 24.72 41.07 13.18
CA PRO A 468 25.54 42.28 13.37
C PRO A 468 26.88 42.24 12.63
N SER A 469 26.93 41.50 11.54
CA SER A 469 27.92 41.67 10.48
C SER A 469 27.99 43.13 9.99
N ALA A 470 26.88 43.88 10.04
CA ALA A 470 26.86 45.31 9.71
C ALA A 470 27.67 46.20 10.67
N PHE A 471 27.94 45.75 11.91
CA PHE A 471 28.64 46.52 12.95
C PHE A 471 29.96 45.90 13.41
N ALA A 472 30.30 44.69 12.97
CA ALA A 472 31.48 43.92 13.39
C ALA A 472 32.84 44.60 13.12
N GLY A 473 32.88 45.65 12.29
CA GLY A 473 34.13 46.30 11.88
C GLY A 473 34.62 47.49 12.72
N LYS A 474 33.84 48.04 13.67
CA LYS A 474 34.17 49.36 14.28
C LYS A 474 34.05 49.48 15.81
N LEU A 475 33.58 48.46 16.54
CA LEU A 475 33.39 48.52 17.99
C LEU A 475 34.34 47.59 18.77
N PRO A 476 34.79 47.97 19.98
CA PRO A 476 35.60 47.12 20.83
C PRO A 476 34.90 45.80 21.24
N SER A 477 35.69 44.74 21.40
CA SER A 477 35.19 43.38 21.72
C SER A 477 34.39 43.29 23.02
N PHE A 478 34.68 44.15 24.01
CA PHE A 478 33.95 44.20 25.28
C PHE A 478 32.52 44.76 25.17
N ILE A 479 32.21 45.49 24.10
CA ILE A 479 30.87 46.02 23.81
C ILE A 479 30.11 45.07 22.87
N ILE A 480 30.80 44.59 21.83
CA ILE A 480 30.15 43.86 20.75
C ILE A 480 29.84 42.40 21.12
N ASN A 481 30.70 41.73 21.90
CA ASN A 481 30.51 40.31 22.23
C ASN A 481 29.25 40.06 23.10
N PRO A 482 28.93 40.88 24.12
CA PRO A 482 27.66 40.76 24.84
C PRO A 482 26.42 41.00 23.96
N LEU A 483 26.52 41.90 22.97
CA LEU A 483 25.44 42.14 22.00
C LEU A 483 25.23 40.94 21.08
N ILE A 484 26.33 40.37 20.56
CA ILE A 484 26.32 39.12 19.78
C ILE A 484 25.63 38.01 20.59
N ARG A 485 26.02 37.80 21.85
CA ARG A 485 25.38 36.79 22.72
C ARG A 485 23.87 37.01 22.83
N LYS A 486 23.44 38.23 23.15
CA LYS A 486 22.02 38.55 23.33
C LYS A 486 21.22 38.19 22.07
N GLU A 487 21.74 38.51 20.91
CA GLU A 487 21.08 38.24 19.65
C GLU A 487 20.99 36.76 19.32
N PHE A 488 22.06 35.99 19.58
CA PHE A 488 22.02 34.55 19.44
C PHE A 488 20.97 33.93 20.38
N ILE A 489 20.82 34.46 21.59
CA ILE A 489 19.77 34.04 22.54
C ILE A 489 18.38 34.37 22.00
N ASP A 490 18.16 35.59 21.50
CA ASP A 490 16.90 36.01 20.90
C ASP A 490 16.53 35.13 19.68
N ARG A 491 17.55 34.67 18.93
CA ARG A 491 17.40 33.82 17.76
C ARG A 491 17.01 32.37 18.08
N ILE A 492 17.29 31.85 19.29
CA ILE A 492 16.92 30.46 19.68
C ILE A 492 15.42 30.24 19.49
N SER A 493 14.59 31.14 20.04
CA SER A 493 13.14 31.00 19.98
C SER A 493 12.61 31.02 18.55
N ILE A 494 13.17 31.92 17.72
CA ILE A 494 12.80 32.07 16.31
C ILE A 494 13.15 30.80 15.52
N ASP A 495 14.36 30.27 15.69
CA ASP A 495 14.82 29.11 14.93
C ASP A 495 14.08 27.84 15.36
N VAL A 496 13.80 27.66 16.67
CA VAL A 496 12.98 26.53 17.15
C VAL A 496 11.54 26.63 16.64
N ASP A 497 10.89 27.79 16.77
CA ASP A 497 9.51 28.00 16.32
C ASP A 497 9.36 27.81 14.80
N ARG A 498 10.31 28.34 14.01
CA ARG A 498 10.34 28.17 12.56
C ARG A 498 10.40 26.69 12.17
N ASN A 499 11.25 25.90 12.84
CA ASN A 499 11.33 24.46 12.59
C ASN A 499 10.02 23.74 12.96
N CYS A 500 9.44 24.06 14.13
CA CYS A 500 8.16 23.50 14.55
C CYS A 500 7.02 23.86 13.58
N GLY A 501 6.99 25.08 13.06
CA GLY A 501 6.00 25.56 12.08
C GLY A 501 6.12 24.87 10.72
N VAL A 502 7.34 24.63 10.24
CA VAL A 502 7.58 23.84 9.01
C VAL A 502 7.05 22.42 9.18
N LEU A 503 7.35 21.79 10.31
CA LEU A 503 6.85 20.45 10.64
C LEU A 503 5.32 20.41 10.71
N ARG A 504 4.71 21.42 11.36
CA ARG A 504 3.25 21.56 11.46
C ARG A 504 2.61 21.63 10.08
N HIS A 505 3.13 22.48 9.19
CA HIS A 505 2.61 22.65 7.84
C HIS A 505 2.70 21.34 7.05
N HIS A 506 3.83 20.64 7.18
CA HIS A 506 4.03 19.35 6.54
C HIS A 506 3.02 18.29 7.03
N PHE A 507 2.86 18.13 8.35
CA PHE A 507 1.88 17.20 8.91
C PHE A 507 0.45 17.53 8.49
N LEU A 508 0.08 18.82 8.45
CA LEU A 508 -1.22 19.26 7.97
C LEU A 508 -1.49 18.81 6.53
N GLU A 509 -0.52 19.01 5.63
CA GLU A 509 -0.66 18.62 4.23
C GLU A 509 -0.74 17.10 4.06
N CYS A 510 0.04 16.33 4.83
CA CYS A 510 -0.06 14.86 4.87
C CYS A 510 -1.45 14.41 5.33
N LEU A 511 -1.93 14.92 6.47
CA LEU A 511 -3.24 14.56 7.02
C LEU A 511 -4.38 14.94 6.08
N LYS A 512 -4.30 16.11 5.41
CA LYS A 512 -5.28 16.51 4.39
C LYS A 512 -5.27 15.59 3.19
N LYS A 513 -4.08 15.22 2.68
CA LYS A 513 -3.94 14.30 1.53
C LYS A 513 -4.58 12.95 1.87
N SER A 514 -4.21 12.35 3.00
CA SER A 514 -4.76 11.07 3.43
C SER A 514 -6.28 11.13 3.71
N SER A 515 -6.76 12.23 4.33
CA SER A 515 -8.20 12.42 4.53
C SER A 515 -8.96 12.56 3.20
N LYS A 516 -8.36 13.23 2.21
CA LYS A 516 -8.95 13.37 0.86
C LYS A 516 -9.05 12.01 0.16
N GLU A 517 -8.03 11.17 0.26
CA GLU A 517 -8.04 9.81 -0.29
C GLU A 517 -9.15 8.95 0.35
N LEU A 518 -9.29 8.97 1.67
CA LEU A 518 -10.36 8.27 2.38
C LEU A 518 -11.76 8.79 1.98
N ASN A 519 -11.91 10.10 1.84
CA ASN A 519 -13.17 10.70 1.40
C ASN A 519 -13.53 10.28 -0.03
N LEU A 520 -12.54 10.24 -0.93
CA LEU A 520 -12.72 9.82 -2.32
C LEU A 520 -13.10 8.33 -2.40
N LEU A 521 -12.44 7.48 -1.61
CA LEU A 521 -12.79 6.07 -1.51
C LEU A 521 -14.25 5.91 -1.10
N MET A 522 -14.69 6.61 -0.04
CA MET A 522 -16.07 6.53 0.42
C MET A 522 -17.05 7.03 -0.63
N ASP A 523 -16.73 8.10 -1.36
CA ASP A 523 -17.58 8.56 -2.47
C ASP A 523 -17.70 7.49 -3.55
N ASN A 524 -16.58 6.94 -4.01
CA ASN A 524 -16.56 5.94 -5.07
C ASN A 524 -17.35 4.70 -4.68
N MET A 525 -17.08 4.11 -3.52
CA MET A 525 -17.73 2.87 -3.09
C MET A 525 -19.23 3.03 -2.83
N VAL A 526 -19.63 4.15 -2.22
CA VAL A 526 -21.05 4.41 -1.95
C VAL A 526 -21.80 4.69 -3.25
N GLU A 527 -21.23 5.48 -4.16
CA GLU A 527 -21.87 5.75 -5.45
C GLU A 527 -21.88 4.51 -6.37
N GLU A 528 -20.85 3.67 -6.33
CA GLU A 528 -20.83 2.40 -7.05
C GLU A 528 -21.93 1.47 -6.57
N ALA A 529 -22.05 1.26 -5.25
CA ALA A 529 -23.13 0.44 -4.68
C ALA A 529 -24.53 1.00 -5.01
N LYS A 530 -24.71 2.33 -4.93
CA LYS A 530 -25.97 3.00 -5.32
C LYS A 530 -26.29 2.78 -6.80
N ASN A 531 -25.33 3.04 -7.68
CA ASN A 531 -25.50 2.94 -9.13
C ASN A 531 -25.75 1.50 -9.57
N GLU A 532 -25.06 0.53 -8.96
CA GLU A 532 -25.26 -0.88 -9.25
C GLU A 532 -26.71 -1.30 -8.99
N ILE A 533 -27.24 -0.98 -7.80
CA ILE A 533 -28.62 -1.33 -7.45
C ILE A 533 -29.62 -0.53 -8.30
N ASN A 534 -29.42 0.77 -8.48
CA ASN A 534 -30.31 1.60 -9.29
C ASN A 534 -30.38 1.14 -10.75
N ASN A 535 -29.24 0.77 -11.35
CA ASN A 535 -29.21 0.25 -12.71
C ASN A 535 -30.00 -1.06 -12.81
N GLN A 536 -29.87 -1.97 -11.83
CA GLN A 536 -30.67 -3.19 -11.80
C GLN A 536 -32.17 -2.91 -11.64
N LEU A 537 -32.54 -1.93 -10.81
CA LEU A 537 -33.94 -1.51 -10.64
C LEU A 537 -34.52 -0.88 -11.92
N GLU A 538 -33.77 -0.01 -12.59
CA GLU A 538 -34.18 0.58 -13.87
C GLU A 538 -34.39 -0.48 -14.96
N ILE A 539 -33.46 -1.43 -15.06
CA ILE A 539 -33.55 -2.55 -15.99
C ILE A 539 -34.81 -3.37 -15.68
N ALA A 540 -35.05 -3.70 -14.40
CA ALA A 540 -36.23 -4.46 -13.98
C ALA A 540 -37.54 -3.71 -14.28
N LEU A 541 -37.59 -2.38 -14.09
CA LEU A 541 -38.74 -1.55 -14.43
C LEU A 541 -39.01 -1.52 -15.94
N LYS A 542 -37.97 -1.30 -16.76
CA LYS A 542 -38.07 -1.33 -18.22
C LYS A 542 -38.56 -2.70 -18.70
N GLN A 543 -38.06 -3.77 -18.10
CA GLN A 543 -38.45 -5.14 -18.44
C GLN A 543 -39.89 -5.47 -18.00
N LYS A 544 -40.39 -4.95 -16.88
CA LYS A 544 -41.79 -5.12 -16.49
C LYS A 544 -42.81 -4.44 -17.39
N GLN A 545 -42.39 -3.49 -18.21
CA GLN A 545 -43.24 -2.88 -19.24
C GLN A 545 -43.35 -3.76 -20.50
N SER A 546 -42.65 -4.89 -20.55
CA SER A 546 -42.71 -5.87 -21.64
C SER A 546 -43.78 -6.95 -21.40
N ASN A 547 -44.07 -7.75 -22.43
CA ASN A 547 -45.17 -8.72 -22.42
C ASN A 547 -44.90 -9.88 -21.41
N GLU A 548 -45.94 -10.38 -20.72
CA GLU A 548 -45.80 -11.41 -19.65
C GLU A 548 -45.03 -12.65 -20.11
N ASN A 549 -45.25 -13.11 -21.34
CA ASN A 549 -44.54 -14.26 -21.92
C ASN A 549 -43.02 -14.03 -22.04
N VAL A 550 -42.58 -12.78 -22.27
CA VAL A 550 -41.16 -12.42 -22.35
C VAL A 550 -40.52 -12.44 -20.96
N ILE A 551 -41.27 -11.99 -19.94
CA ILE A 551 -40.82 -12.02 -18.55
C ILE A 551 -40.65 -13.47 -18.07
N THR A 552 -41.59 -14.36 -18.39
CA THR A 552 -41.48 -15.79 -18.02
C THR A 552 -40.25 -16.44 -18.63
N GLN A 553 -39.99 -16.22 -19.94
CA GLN A 553 -38.81 -16.75 -20.62
C GLN A 553 -37.50 -16.20 -20.02
N GLN A 554 -37.47 -14.92 -19.64
CA GLN A 554 -36.30 -14.32 -18.98
C GLN A 554 -36.05 -14.91 -17.60
N ILE A 555 -37.09 -15.16 -16.80
CA ILE A 555 -36.96 -15.79 -15.49
C ILE A 555 -36.42 -17.23 -15.63
N GLU A 556 -36.88 -17.98 -16.63
CA GLU A 556 -36.37 -19.33 -16.93
C GLU A 556 -34.87 -19.30 -17.28
N GLN A 557 -34.44 -18.35 -18.11
CA GLN A 557 -33.04 -18.18 -18.46
C GLN A 557 -32.18 -17.78 -17.25
N ILE A 558 -32.62 -16.80 -16.45
CA ILE A 558 -31.92 -16.40 -15.22
C ILE A 558 -31.78 -17.57 -14.25
N ASN A 559 -32.82 -18.41 -14.09
CA ASN A 559 -32.75 -19.59 -13.24
C ASN A 559 -31.69 -20.60 -13.71
N LYS A 560 -31.57 -20.79 -15.03
CA LYS A 560 -30.56 -21.67 -15.62
C LYS A 560 -29.14 -21.15 -15.36
N ASP A 561 -28.93 -19.85 -15.49
CA ASP A 561 -27.62 -19.23 -15.28
C ASP A 561 -27.25 -19.18 -13.79
N ILE A 562 -28.22 -18.91 -12.91
CA ILE A 562 -28.06 -19.04 -11.45
C ILE A 562 -27.62 -20.46 -11.07
N ASN A 563 -28.28 -21.50 -11.59
CA ASN A 563 -27.90 -22.88 -11.31
C ASN A 563 -26.46 -23.18 -11.80
N THR A 564 -26.07 -22.62 -12.94
CA THR A 564 -24.72 -22.76 -13.49
C THR A 564 -23.68 -22.09 -12.59
N LEU A 565 -23.99 -20.91 -12.04
CA LEU A 565 -23.15 -20.22 -11.06
C LEU A 565 -23.05 -20.99 -9.75
N GLU A 566 -24.14 -21.55 -9.25
CA GLU A 566 -24.13 -22.41 -8.04
C GLU A 566 -23.25 -23.65 -8.22
N GLU A 567 -23.26 -24.27 -9.41
CA GLU A 567 -22.35 -25.38 -9.73
C GLU A 567 -20.88 -24.94 -9.75
N ALA A 568 -20.58 -23.75 -10.26
CA ALA A 568 -19.23 -23.19 -10.24
C ALA A 568 -18.75 -22.83 -8.82
N LEU A 569 -19.68 -22.52 -7.90
CA LEU A 569 -19.41 -22.21 -6.49
C LEU A 569 -19.22 -23.44 -5.60
N LYS A 570 -19.64 -24.64 -6.04
CA LYS A 570 -19.47 -25.88 -5.27
C LYS A 570 -17.98 -26.24 -5.11
N LYS A 571 -17.54 -26.37 -3.85
CA LYS A 571 -16.16 -26.57 -3.44
C LYS A 571 -15.65 -27.98 -3.79
N GLU A 572 -14.66 -28.11 -4.69
CA GLU A 572 -13.72 -29.24 -4.68
C GLU A 572 -12.55 -28.84 -3.79
N SER A 573 -12.64 -29.07 -2.47
CA SER A 573 -11.58 -28.67 -1.55
C SER A 573 -10.32 -29.52 -1.70
N LYS A 574 -9.26 -28.98 -2.28
CA LYS A 574 -7.88 -29.37 -1.96
C LYS A 574 -7.17 -28.18 -1.34
N ILE A 575 -7.17 -28.17 -0.01
CA ILE A 575 -6.49 -27.16 0.80
C ILE A 575 -4.97 -27.30 0.59
N ILE A 576 -4.34 -26.38 -0.14
CA ILE A 576 -2.89 -26.19 -0.07
C ILE A 576 -2.60 -25.37 1.18
N LYS A 577 -2.39 -26.04 2.31
CA LYS A 577 -1.90 -25.40 3.55
C LYS A 577 -0.38 -25.48 3.72
N GLN A 578 0.37 -25.93 2.71
CA GLN A 578 1.73 -26.44 2.89
C GLN A 578 2.90 -25.64 2.27
N LEU A 579 2.65 -24.53 1.56
CA LEU A 579 3.71 -23.60 1.10
C LEU A 579 3.93 -22.45 2.07
#